data_AF-A0A919LTL7-F1
#
_entry.id   AF-A0A919LTL7-F1
#
_cell.length_a   1.000
_cell.length_b   1.000
_cell.length_c   1.000
_cell.angle_alpha   90.00
_cell.angle_beta   90.00
_cell.angle_gamma   90.00
#
_symmetry.space_group_name_H-M   'P 1'
#
loop_
_entity.id
_entity.type
_entity.pdbx_description
1 polymer ?
#
loop_
_entity_poly.entity_id
_entity_poly.type
_entity_poly.pdbx_seq_one_letter_code
_entity_poly.pdbx_strand_id
1 'polypeptide(L)'
;MQRAGEAAFQLASCAYPASAHWLILCGHGNNGGDGYVVARLAQAAGRRVTLLAVESDSPLPEEAQAAREAWLNAGGVIHAATIPWPDDISLIIDGLLGTGLRSAPRDPVAALIHQRTTTRRRWWRWISLPA
;
A
#
# COMPACT_ATOMS: atom_id res chain seq x y z
N MET A 1 -5.41 -2.74 -13.21
CA MET A 1 -5.09 -2.16 -11.87
C MET A 1 -5.63 -0.75 -11.61
N GLN A 2 -5.40 0.24 -12.48
CA GLN A 2 -5.76 1.66 -12.27
C GLN A 2 -7.12 1.91 -11.59
N ARG A 3 -8.20 1.26 -12.07
CA ARG A 3 -9.57 1.42 -11.54
C ARG A 3 -9.71 1.00 -10.07
N ALA A 4 -9.06 -0.10 -9.69
CA ALA A 4 -9.09 -0.63 -8.33
C ALA A 4 -8.37 0.33 -7.37
N GLY A 5 -7.13 0.71 -7.70
CA GLY A 5 -6.39 1.71 -6.93
C GLY A 5 -7.04 3.10 -6.88
N GLU A 6 -7.78 3.50 -7.92
CA GLU A 6 -8.54 4.76 -7.88
C GLU A 6 -9.75 4.67 -6.94
N ALA A 7 -10.53 3.59 -7.03
CA ALA A 7 -11.64 3.34 -6.10
C ALA A 7 -11.15 3.30 -4.64
N ALA A 8 -9.97 2.70 -4.40
CA ALA A 8 -9.27 2.71 -3.12
C ALA A 8 -9.01 4.10 -2.58
N PHE A 9 -8.39 4.92 -3.41
CA PHE A 9 -8.05 6.29 -3.06
C PHE A 9 -9.30 7.11 -2.75
N GLN A 10 -10.35 6.99 -3.58
CA GLN A 10 -11.59 7.75 -3.40
C GLN A 10 -12.28 7.38 -2.08
N LEU A 11 -12.45 6.09 -1.82
CA LEU A 11 -13.14 5.65 -0.61
C LEU A 11 -12.33 5.94 0.67
N ALA A 12 -10.99 5.84 0.63
CA ALA A 12 -10.14 6.27 1.73
C ALA A 12 -10.25 7.80 1.97
N SER A 13 -10.26 8.60 0.90
CA SER A 13 -10.38 10.06 0.99
C SER A 13 -11.74 10.49 1.54
N CYS A 14 -12.83 9.83 1.13
CA CYS A 14 -14.18 10.10 1.62
C CYS A 14 -14.36 9.70 3.09
N ALA A 15 -13.80 8.56 3.50
CA ALA A 15 -13.96 8.06 4.86
C ALA A 15 -13.02 8.75 5.87
N TYR A 16 -11.87 9.27 5.42
CA TYR A 16 -10.89 9.98 6.28
C TYR A 16 -10.43 11.29 5.65
N PRO A 17 -11.33 12.27 5.46
CA PRO A 17 -10.99 13.53 4.80
C PRO A 17 -9.91 14.33 5.55
N ALA A 18 -9.79 14.12 6.86
CA ALA A 18 -8.80 14.78 7.72
C ALA A 18 -7.45 14.05 7.82
N SER A 19 -7.29 12.88 7.19
CA SER A 19 -6.01 12.15 7.22
C SER A 19 -4.96 12.87 6.37
N ALA A 20 -3.82 13.19 6.97
CA ALA A 20 -2.77 14.01 6.35
C ALA A 20 -1.53 13.21 5.94
N HIS A 21 -1.19 12.15 6.69
CA HIS A 21 -0.05 11.26 6.41
C HIS A 21 -0.52 9.82 6.29
N TRP A 22 -0.28 9.23 5.12
CA TRP A 22 -0.72 7.88 4.76
C TRP A 22 0.49 6.95 4.69
N LEU A 23 0.43 5.83 5.40
CA LEU A 23 1.36 4.72 5.24
C LEU A 23 0.75 3.69 4.29
N ILE A 24 1.45 3.35 3.23
CA ILE A 24 0.97 2.40 2.23
C ILE A 24 1.91 1.20 2.22
N LEU A 25 1.34 0.03 2.47
CA LEU A 25 2.07 -1.23 2.56
C LEU A 25 1.82 -2.04 1.28
N CYS A 26 2.83 -2.20 0.43
CA CYS A 26 2.72 -2.88 -0.85
C CYS A 26 3.35 -4.28 -0.79
N GLY A 27 2.55 -5.31 -1.08
CA GLY A 27 3.04 -6.66 -1.31
C GLY A 27 3.58 -6.86 -2.74
N HIS A 28 4.06 -8.07 -3.03
CA HIS A 28 4.64 -8.43 -4.32
C HIS A 28 3.60 -8.95 -5.35
N GLY A 29 2.42 -8.34 -5.40
CA GLY A 29 1.34 -8.80 -6.28
C GLY A 29 0.42 -7.66 -6.72
N ASN A 30 -0.72 -8.00 -7.32
CA ASN A 30 -1.66 -7.00 -7.79
C ASN A 30 -2.20 -6.12 -6.64
N ASN A 31 -2.31 -6.61 -5.41
CA ASN A 31 -2.67 -5.75 -4.28
C ASN A 31 -1.60 -4.69 -3.98
N GLY A 32 -0.32 -5.03 -4.18
CA GLY A 32 0.77 -4.07 -4.05
C GLY A 32 0.77 -3.05 -5.18
N GLY A 33 0.45 -3.46 -6.41
CA GLY A 33 0.26 -2.54 -7.52
C GLY A 33 -0.86 -1.53 -7.28
N ASP A 34 -1.99 -1.94 -6.69
CA ASP A 34 -3.07 -1.03 -6.32
C ASP A 34 -2.59 -0.03 -5.26
N GLY A 35 -1.74 -0.47 -4.32
CA GLY A 35 -1.06 0.38 -3.34
C GLY A 35 -0.21 1.48 -4.00
N TYR A 36 0.58 1.17 -5.03
CA TYR A 36 1.34 2.19 -5.77
C TYR A 36 0.43 3.21 -6.46
N VAL A 37 -0.71 2.77 -7.00
CA VAL A 37 -1.71 3.69 -7.58
C VAL A 37 -2.28 4.62 -6.51
N VAL A 38 -2.67 4.08 -5.35
CA VAL A 38 -3.15 4.88 -4.21
C VAL A 38 -2.11 5.88 -3.75
N ALA A 39 -0.84 5.48 -3.67
CA ALA A 39 0.26 6.35 -3.26
C ALA A 39 0.40 7.56 -4.18
N ARG A 40 0.43 7.31 -5.49
CA ARG A 40 0.52 8.36 -6.50
C ARG A 40 -0.65 9.33 -6.41
N LEU A 41 -1.88 8.82 -6.26
CA LEU A 41 -3.09 9.65 -6.16
C LEU A 41 -3.14 10.44 -4.86
N ALA A 42 -2.76 9.82 -3.72
CA ALA A 42 -2.70 10.49 -2.43
C ALA A 42 -1.66 11.62 -2.42
N GLN A 43 -0.47 11.38 -2.98
CA GLN A 43 0.55 12.41 -3.15
C GLN A 43 0.06 13.55 -4.05
N ALA A 44 -0.56 13.24 -5.18
CA ALA A 44 -1.13 14.24 -6.10
C ALA A 44 -2.24 15.08 -5.43
N ALA A 45 -2.97 14.50 -4.49
CA ALA A 45 -3.97 15.19 -3.67
C ALA A 45 -3.39 15.95 -2.47
N GLY A 46 -2.06 16.08 -2.37
CA GLY A 46 -1.39 16.84 -1.31
C GLY A 46 -1.29 16.10 0.03
N ARG A 47 -1.54 14.79 0.07
CA ARG A 47 -1.28 13.97 1.26
C ARG A 47 0.21 13.63 1.34
N ARG A 48 0.74 13.59 2.56
CA ARG A 48 2.06 13.00 2.78
C ARG A 48 1.94 11.49 2.66
N VAL A 49 2.87 10.85 1.97
CA VAL A 49 2.87 9.41 1.74
C VAL A 49 4.19 8.81 2.18
N THR A 50 4.14 7.78 3.00
CA THR A 50 5.23 6.83 3.23
C THR A 50 4.82 5.51 2.60
N LEU A 51 5.56 5.02 1.62
CA LEU A 51 5.30 3.73 0.99
C LEU A 51 6.38 2.73 1.37
N LEU A 52 5.96 1.58 1.91
CA LEU A 52 6.82 0.44 2.17
C LEU A 52 6.49 -0.67 1.17
N ALA A 53 7.50 -1.24 0.52
CA ALA A 53 7.33 -2.39 -0.36
C ALA A 53 8.07 -3.61 0.19
N VAL A 54 7.43 -4.77 0.06
CA VAL A 54 8.05 -6.07 0.33
C VAL A 54 8.87 -6.47 -0.88
N GLU A 55 10.16 -6.76 -0.65
CA GLU A 55 11.03 -7.32 -1.68
C GLU A 55 10.71 -8.80 -1.92
N SER A 56 10.97 -9.26 -3.15
CA SER A 56 10.80 -10.65 -3.57
C SER A 56 11.79 -10.96 -4.68
N ASP A 57 12.27 -12.19 -4.71
CA ASP A 57 13.16 -12.70 -5.76
C ASP A 57 12.41 -12.97 -7.08
N SER A 58 11.08 -13.02 -7.04
CA SER A 58 10.25 -13.16 -8.23
C SER A 58 10.00 -11.81 -8.90
N PRO A 59 9.76 -11.75 -10.22
CA PRO A 59 9.35 -10.52 -10.88
C PRO A 59 7.97 -10.07 -10.40
N LEU A 60 7.75 -8.75 -10.36
CA LEU A 60 6.42 -8.19 -10.15
C LEU A 60 5.52 -8.53 -11.36
N PRO A 61 4.20 -8.71 -11.15
CA PRO A 61 3.25 -8.71 -12.26
C PRO A 61 3.39 -7.44 -13.10
N GLU A 62 3.24 -7.55 -14.42
CA GLU A 62 3.46 -6.44 -15.37
C GLU A 62 2.67 -5.17 -14.98
N GLU A 63 1.39 -5.32 -14.66
CA GLU A 63 0.55 -4.20 -14.26
C GLU A 63 1.02 -3.55 -12.93
N ALA A 64 1.53 -4.36 -11.99
CA ALA A 64 2.04 -3.87 -10.71
C ALA A 64 3.39 -3.18 -10.87
N GLN A 65 4.22 -3.66 -11.79
CA GLN A 65 5.46 -3.03 -12.19
C GLN A 65 5.19 -1.66 -12.85
N ALA A 66 4.23 -1.58 -13.77
CA ALA A 66 3.83 -0.31 -14.37
C ALA A 66 3.29 0.69 -13.33
N ALA A 67 2.51 0.24 -12.34
CA ALA A 67 2.05 1.09 -11.25
C ALA A 67 3.20 1.58 -10.35
N ARG A 68 4.17 0.71 -10.06
CA ARG A 68 5.39 1.05 -9.32
C ARG A 68 6.22 2.11 -10.07
N GLU A 69 6.42 1.95 -11.37
CA GLU A 69 7.13 2.91 -12.21
C GLU A 69 6.40 4.25 -12.26
N ALA A 70 5.07 4.24 -12.40
CA ALA A 70 4.26 5.47 -12.35
C ALA A 70 4.39 6.21 -11.01
N TRP A 71 4.52 5.48 -9.88
CA TRP A 71 4.79 6.07 -8.57
C TRP A 71 6.17 6.73 -8.52
N LEU A 72 7.22 6.03 -8.98
CA LEU A 72 8.58 6.56 -9.02
C LEU A 72 8.71 7.78 -9.94
N ASN A 73 8.09 7.72 -11.13
CA ASN A 73 8.08 8.83 -12.09
C ASN A 73 7.34 10.07 -11.57
N ALA A 74 6.43 9.91 -10.61
CA ALA A 74 5.80 11.02 -9.90
C ALA A 74 6.66 11.58 -8.75
N GLY A 75 7.91 11.15 -8.61
CA GLY A 75 8.83 11.55 -7.54
C GLY A 75 8.62 10.80 -6.22
N GLY A 76 7.85 9.71 -6.26
CA GLY A 76 7.59 8.88 -5.09
C GLY A 76 8.84 8.11 -4.64
N VAL A 77 8.90 7.81 -3.34
CA VAL A 77 9.97 7.00 -2.74
C VAL A 77 9.41 5.66 -2.27
N ILE A 78 10.18 4.60 -2.45
CA ILE A 78 9.86 3.27 -1.95
C ILE A 78 10.86 2.95 -0.84
N HIS A 79 10.35 2.71 0.36
CA HIS A 79 11.17 2.29 1.49
C HIS A 79 11.08 0.77 1.69
N ALA A 80 12.12 0.21 2.31
CA ALA A 80 12.11 -1.18 2.72
C ALA A 80 11.01 -1.46 3.76
N ALA A 81 10.43 -2.65 3.69
CA ALA A 81 9.44 -3.14 4.65
C ALA A 81 9.90 -3.14 6.13
N THR A 82 11.19 -2.95 6.39
CA THR A 82 11.82 -3.04 7.72
C THR A 82 12.03 -1.68 8.39
N ILE A 83 11.77 -0.56 7.72
CA ILE A 83 11.98 0.75 8.34
C ILE A 83 10.98 1.00 9.48
N PRO A 84 11.37 1.73 10.54
CA PRO A 84 10.43 2.19 11.55
C PRO A 84 9.31 3.02 10.92
N TRP A 85 8.09 2.82 11.41
CA TRP A 85 6.94 3.57 10.91
C TRP A 85 6.93 4.99 11.50
N PRO A 86 6.69 6.04 10.70
CA PRO A 86 6.55 7.40 11.23
C PRO A 86 5.46 7.55 12.29
N ASP A 87 5.73 8.36 13.33
CA ASP A 87 4.81 8.52 14.45
C ASP A 87 3.53 9.30 14.11
N ASP A 88 3.56 10.11 13.04
CA ASP A 88 2.48 11.00 12.64
C ASP A 88 1.55 10.38 11.57
N ILE A 89 1.68 9.09 11.28
CA ILE A 89 0.79 8.39 10.34
C ILE A 89 -0.66 8.46 10.83
N SER A 90 -1.54 8.98 9.98
CA SER A 90 -2.97 9.12 10.29
C SER A 90 -3.85 8.04 9.63
N LEU A 91 -3.33 7.35 8.62
CA LEU A 91 -4.03 6.31 7.88
C LEU A 91 -3.05 5.24 7.36
N ILE A 92 -3.44 3.97 7.44
CA ILE A 92 -2.69 2.86 6.86
C ILE A 92 -3.54 2.20 5.76
N ILE A 93 -2.94 2.05 4.58
CA ILE A 93 -3.49 1.30 3.44
C ILE A 93 -2.74 -0.02 3.32
N ASP A 94 -3.43 -1.13 3.55
CA ASP A 94 -2.87 -2.47 3.47
C ASP A 94 -3.10 -3.11 2.09
N GLY A 95 -2.03 -3.16 1.29
CA GLY A 95 -1.92 -3.88 0.02
C GLY A 95 -0.93 -5.04 0.08
N LEU A 96 -0.65 -5.59 1.26
CA LEU A 96 0.34 -6.66 1.44
C LEU A 96 -0.12 -7.99 0.86
N LEU A 97 -1.41 -8.31 1.04
CA LEU A 97 -1.95 -9.65 0.87
C LEU A 97 -3.29 -9.61 0.15
N GLY A 98 -3.34 -10.23 -1.03
CA GLY A 98 -4.58 -10.47 -1.77
C GLY A 98 -5.24 -11.80 -1.46
N THR A 99 -6.34 -12.09 -2.15
CA THR A 99 -7.10 -13.35 -2.02
C THR A 99 -6.33 -14.59 -2.49
N GLY A 100 -5.18 -14.41 -3.16
CA GLY A 100 -4.34 -15.49 -3.69
C GLY A 100 -3.40 -16.16 -2.68
N LEU A 101 -3.51 -15.88 -1.38
CA LEU A 101 -2.71 -16.57 -0.37
C LEU A 101 -3.04 -18.05 -0.28
N ARG A 102 -2.09 -18.88 -0.72
CA ARG A 102 -2.13 -20.34 -0.59
C ARG A 102 -1.36 -20.86 0.62
N SER A 103 -0.69 -19.98 1.37
CA SER A 103 0.14 -20.34 2.53
C SER A 103 0.28 -19.17 3.52
N ALA A 104 0.73 -19.46 4.74
CA ALA A 104 0.93 -18.44 5.78
C ALA A 104 1.96 -17.38 5.35
N PRO A 105 1.76 -16.09 5.71
CA PRO A 105 2.72 -15.03 5.40
C PRO A 105 4.07 -15.32 6.07
N ARG A 106 5.15 -15.13 5.33
CA ARG A 106 6.53 -15.16 5.85
C ARG A 106 7.00 -13.74 6.16
N ASP A 107 8.10 -13.59 6.88
CA ASP A 107 8.74 -12.29 7.02
C ASP A 107 9.24 -11.76 5.66
N PRO A 108 9.22 -10.43 5.43
CA PRO A 108 8.83 -9.36 6.36
C PRO A 108 7.31 -9.10 6.42
N VAL A 109 6.51 -9.82 5.64
CA VAL A 109 5.04 -9.63 5.57
C VAL A 109 4.39 -9.95 6.92
N ALA A 110 4.81 -11.03 7.58
CA ALA A 110 4.30 -11.41 8.89
C ALA A 110 4.59 -10.33 9.96
N ALA A 111 5.81 -9.81 10.01
CA ALA A 111 6.17 -8.68 10.87
C ALA A 111 5.30 -7.44 10.63
N LEU A 112 5.08 -7.04 9.37
CA LEU A 112 4.21 -5.91 9.04
C LEU A 112 2.76 -6.15 9.47
N ILE A 113 2.24 -7.37 9.32
CA ILE A 113 0.90 -7.74 9.79
C ILE A 113 0.82 -7.66 11.32
N HIS A 114 1.86 -8.07 12.03
CA HIS A 114 1.87 -7.99 13.49
C HIS A 114 1.90 -6.52 13.95
N GLN A 115 2.85 -5.74 13.44
CA GLN A 115 3.03 -4.33 13.79
C GLN A 115 1.78 -3.48 13.48
N ARG A 116 1.10 -3.78 12.37
CA ARG A 116 -0.21 -3.19 12.09
C ARG A 116 -1.18 -3.56 13.21
N THR A 117 -1.43 -4.83 13.48
CA THR A 117 -2.45 -5.27 14.45
C THR A 117 -2.27 -4.67 15.85
N THR A 118 -1.03 -4.39 16.26
CA THR A 118 -0.69 -3.82 17.57
C THR A 118 -0.81 -2.29 17.65
N THR A 119 -0.90 -1.57 16.53
CA THR A 119 -0.90 -0.10 16.51
C THR A 119 -2.31 0.46 16.76
N ARG A 120 -2.53 1.44 17.63
CA ARG A 120 -3.85 2.08 17.84
C ARG A 120 -4.22 3.10 16.73
N ARG A 121 -3.99 2.78 15.45
CA ARG A 121 -4.28 3.66 14.29
C ARG A 121 -5.53 3.20 13.52
N ARG A 122 -6.04 4.04 12.61
CA ARG A 122 -7.23 3.75 11.78
C ARG A 122 -6.83 2.93 10.54
N TRP A 123 -7.62 1.91 10.22
CA TRP A 123 -7.26 0.83 9.28
C TRP A 123 -8.09 0.83 8.00
N TRP A 124 -7.44 0.68 6.84
CA TRP A 124 -8.11 0.23 5.60
C TRP A 124 -7.39 -0.97 4.99
N ARG A 125 -8.18 -2.00 4.67
CA ARG A 125 -7.71 -3.24 4.07
C ARG A 125 -8.24 -3.37 2.66
N TRP A 126 -7.35 -3.62 1.70
CA TRP A 126 -7.74 -3.88 0.32
C TRP A 126 -7.86 -5.38 0.04
N ILE A 127 -9.10 -5.84 -0.17
CA ILE A 127 -9.40 -7.07 -0.89
C ILE A 127 -9.73 -6.64 -2.33
N SER A 128 -8.90 -7.06 -3.28
CA SER A 128 -9.15 -6.84 -4.70
C SER A 128 -10.56 -7.29 -5.02
N LEU A 129 -11.36 -6.38 -5.58
CA LEU A 129 -12.64 -6.77 -6.18
C LEU A 129 -12.35 -7.86 -7.21
N PRO A 130 -13.17 -8.93 -7.29
CA PRO A 130 -13.04 -9.88 -8.38
C PRO A 130 -13.17 -9.14 -9.72
N ALA A 131 -12.43 -9.63 -10.70
CA ALA A 131 -12.38 -9.11 -12.07
C ALA A 131 -13.77 -8.78 -12.63
#